data_AF-A0A4Y9R1J4-F1
#
_entry.id   AF-A0A4Y9R1J4-F1
#
_cell.length_a   1.000
_cell.length_b   1.000
_cell.length_c   1.000
_cell.angle_alpha   90.00
_cell.angle_beta   90.00
_cell.angle_gamma   90.00
#
_symmetry.space_group_name_H-M   'P 1'
#
loop_
_entity.id
_entity.type
_entity.pdbx_description
1 polymer ?
#
loop_
_entity_poly.entity_id
_entity_poly.type
_entity_poly.pdbx_seq_one_letter_code
_entity_poly.pdbx_strand_id
1 'polypeptide(L)'
;MTRRRGALIALAVVIGVAMSGCANGSSGGGGTDPVGTWAESTKTDAPELTLEDDGSVAGTDGCNQLTGTWKAADDGVTFGAFASTMMACDGVDAWLGMATSATIDGDSMAVKDESGKEIGTLKRASDE
;
A
#
# COMPACT_ATOMS: atom_id res chain seq x y z
N MET A 1 -59.33 4.19 50.69
CA MET A 1 -59.90 3.02 49.97
C MET A 1 -59.33 3.12 48.55
N THR A 2 -58.55 2.21 47.97
CA THR A 2 -58.65 0.74 47.95
C THR A 2 -57.27 0.14 47.67
N ARG A 3 -56.99 -0.99 48.30
CA ARG A 3 -55.76 -1.81 48.21
C ARG A 3 -55.65 -2.49 46.84
N ARG A 4 -54.43 -2.85 46.41
CA ARG A 4 -54.04 -4.26 46.17
C ARG A 4 -52.55 -4.41 45.89
N ARG A 5 -51.96 -5.30 46.71
CA ARG A 5 -50.65 -5.94 46.54
C ARG A 5 -50.76 -6.98 45.42
N GLY A 6 -49.72 -7.14 44.62
CA GLY A 6 -49.54 -8.26 43.71
C GLY A 6 -48.05 -8.47 43.46
N ALA A 7 -47.52 -9.57 43.99
CA ALA A 7 -46.12 -9.95 43.90
C ALA A 7 -45.95 -11.10 42.88
N LEU A 8 -44.69 -11.27 42.45
CA LEU A 8 -44.06 -12.47 41.89
C LEU A 8 -44.21 -12.76 40.39
N ILE A 9 -43.06 -13.18 39.81
CA ILE A 9 -42.79 -14.24 38.81
C ILE A 9 -41.70 -13.69 37.85
N ALA A 10 -40.42 -13.91 38.14
CA ALA A 10 -39.59 -15.07 37.76
C ALA A 10 -38.85 -14.88 36.42
N LEU A 11 -37.53 -14.71 36.55
CA LEU A 11 -36.45 -15.30 35.76
C LEU A 11 -36.71 -15.66 34.27
N ALA A 12 -36.07 -14.90 33.37
CA ALA A 12 -35.54 -15.45 32.13
C ALA A 12 -34.15 -14.87 31.90
N VAL A 13 -33.13 -15.66 32.28
CA VAL A 13 -31.74 -15.45 31.89
C VAL A 13 -31.67 -15.71 30.39
N VAL A 14 -31.47 -14.66 29.59
CA VAL A 14 -31.11 -14.82 28.18
C VAL A 14 -29.59 -14.80 28.10
N ILE A 15 -29.02 -15.98 27.87
CA ILE A 15 -27.63 -16.19 27.49
C ILE A 15 -27.46 -15.63 26.07
N GLY A 16 -26.90 -14.42 25.98
CA GLY A 16 -26.47 -13.83 24.71
C GLY A 16 -24.99 -14.13 24.50
N VAL A 17 -24.72 -15.04 23.57
CA VAL A 17 -23.42 -15.57 23.15
C VAL A 17 -22.39 -14.45 22.91
N ALA A 18 -21.18 -14.67 23.44
CA ALA A 18 -20.00 -13.85 23.21
C ALA A 18 -19.62 -13.83 21.72
N MET A 19 -19.57 -12.65 21.11
CA MET A 19 -18.86 -12.45 19.86
C MET A 19 -17.42 -12.08 20.22
N SER A 20 -16.56 -13.10 20.38
CA SER A 20 -15.12 -12.92 20.25
C SER A 20 -14.84 -12.66 18.77
N GLY A 21 -14.90 -11.40 18.38
CA GLY A 21 -14.36 -10.97 17.09
C GLY A 21 -12.85 -11.08 17.13
N CYS A 22 -12.28 -11.97 16.32
CA CYS A 22 -10.89 -11.82 15.90
C CYS A 22 -10.84 -10.59 15.00
N ALA A 23 -10.49 -9.43 15.56
CA ALA A 23 -9.95 -8.34 14.77
C ALA A 23 -8.57 -8.80 14.32
N ASN A 24 -8.46 -9.33 13.09
CA ASN A 24 -7.20 -9.69 12.48
C ASN A 24 -7.09 -8.97 11.13
N GLY A 25 -6.47 -7.80 11.17
CA GLY A 25 -6.24 -6.92 10.03
C GLY A 25 -5.97 -5.52 10.58
N SER A 26 -4.68 -5.19 10.68
CA SER A 26 -4.12 -3.99 11.30
C SER A 26 -4.90 -2.71 11.08
N SER A 27 -4.92 -1.89 12.13
CA SER A 27 -5.06 -0.44 12.04
C SER A 27 -4.17 0.11 10.92
N GLY A 28 -4.76 0.55 9.82
CA GLY A 28 -4.20 1.56 8.94
C GLY A 28 -4.94 2.84 9.22
N GLY A 29 -4.45 3.67 10.16
CA GLY A 29 -4.89 5.06 10.24
C GLY A 29 -4.75 5.69 8.86
N GLY A 30 -5.63 6.62 8.49
CA GLY A 30 -5.77 7.18 7.13
C GLY A 30 -4.58 7.97 6.58
N GLY A 31 -3.36 7.45 6.71
CA GLY A 31 -2.19 7.78 5.93
C GLY A 31 -1.95 6.69 4.89
N THR A 32 -1.35 7.09 3.77
CA THR A 32 -0.95 6.20 2.68
C THR A 32 0.09 5.21 3.18
N ASP A 33 -0.21 3.89 3.11
CA ASP A 33 0.78 2.82 3.36
C ASP A 33 1.56 2.52 2.07
N PRO A 34 2.84 2.91 1.98
CA PRO A 34 3.63 2.71 0.78
C PRO A 34 4.23 1.31 0.67
N VAL A 35 4.26 0.52 1.75
CA VAL A 35 4.92 -0.79 1.77
C VAL A 35 4.20 -1.76 0.84
N GLY A 36 4.98 -2.60 0.16
CA GLY A 36 4.51 -3.62 -0.77
C GLY A 36 4.97 -3.39 -2.22
N THR A 37 4.41 -4.18 -3.12
CA THR A 37 4.75 -4.18 -4.55
C THR A 37 3.79 -3.31 -5.37
N TRP A 38 4.37 -2.54 -6.28
CA TRP A 38 3.70 -1.61 -7.18
C TRP A 38 4.17 -1.88 -8.61
N ALA A 39 3.25 -2.13 -9.54
CA ALA A 39 3.59 -2.48 -10.91
C ALA A 39 2.70 -1.75 -11.91
N GLU A 40 3.22 -1.46 -13.11
CA GLU A 40 2.44 -0.86 -14.20
C GLU A 40 1.39 -1.84 -14.75
N SER A 41 1.72 -3.13 -14.78
CA SER A 41 0.81 -4.20 -15.20
C SER A 41 1.27 -5.56 -14.66
N THR A 42 0.50 -6.63 -14.88
CA THR A 42 0.84 -8.00 -14.47
C THR A 42 1.81 -8.72 -15.41
N LYS A 43 2.39 -8.01 -16.40
CA LYS A 43 3.38 -8.59 -17.31
C LYS A 43 4.72 -8.71 -16.58
N THR A 44 5.45 -9.78 -16.86
CA THR A 44 6.75 -10.08 -16.23
C THR A 44 7.80 -8.97 -16.42
N ASP A 45 7.70 -8.21 -17.51
CA ASP A 45 8.68 -7.18 -17.88
C ASP A 45 8.12 -5.76 -17.65
N ALA A 46 7.01 -5.64 -16.92
CA ALA A 46 6.44 -4.35 -16.60
C ALA A 46 7.32 -3.59 -15.59
N PRO A 47 7.40 -2.26 -15.68
CA PRO A 47 7.99 -1.45 -14.63
C PRO A 47 7.33 -1.75 -13.27
N GLU A 48 8.16 -2.03 -12.26
CA GLU A 48 7.72 -2.33 -10.90
C GLU A 48 8.70 -1.83 -9.84
N LEU A 49 8.19 -1.59 -8.64
CA LEU A 49 8.96 -1.36 -7.41
C LEU A 49 8.33 -2.15 -6.27
N THR A 50 9.16 -2.72 -5.40
CA THR A 50 8.79 -3.24 -4.09
C THR A 50 9.43 -2.37 -3.03
N LEU A 51 8.61 -1.80 -2.16
CA LEU A 51 9.01 -0.95 -1.04
C LEU A 51 8.93 -1.78 0.24
N GLU A 52 10.07 -2.06 0.85
CA GLU A 52 10.16 -2.83 2.10
C GLU A 52 10.01 -1.92 3.31
N ASP A 53 9.58 -2.50 4.44
CA ASP A 53 9.34 -1.78 5.70
C ASP A 53 10.60 -1.13 6.31
N ASP A 54 11.78 -1.63 5.95
CA ASP A 54 13.09 -1.15 6.37
C ASP A 54 13.57 0.09 5.59
N GLY A 55 12.78 0.55 4.61
CA GLY A 55 13.08 1.68 3.76
C GLY A 55 13.93 1.33 2.53
N SER A 56 14.16 0.04 2.24
CA SER A 56 14.75 -0.40 0.98
C SER A 56 13.71 -0.46 -0.14
N VAL A 57 14.16 -0.21 -1.37
CA VAL A 57 13.35 -0.35 -2.58
C VAL A 57 14.14 -1.10 -3.65
N ALA A 58 13.48 -2.04 -4.31
CA ALA A 58 14.02 -2.78 -5.45
C ALA A 58 12.97 -2.96 -6.53
N GLY A 59 13.37 -3.20 -7.78
CA GLY A 59 12.43 -3.48 -8.86
C GLY A 59 13.07 -3.42 -10.24
N THR A 60 12.28 -3.13 -11.26
CA THR A 60 12.76 -2.98 -12.64
C THR A 60 12.03 -1.85 -13.36
N ASP A 61 12.71 -1.16 -14.27
CA ASP A 61 12.09 -0.22 -15.22
C ASP A 61 11.63 -0.91 -16.53
N GLY A 62 11.57 -2.24 -16.54
CA GLY A 62 11.25 -3.07 -17.70
C GLY A 62 12.47 -3.44 -18.57
N CYS A 63 13.63 -2.82 -18.35
CA CYS A 63 14.89 -3.20 -18.99
C CYS A 63 15.99 -3.45 -17.97
N ASN A 64 16.13 -2.54 -17.01
CA ASN A 64 17.16 -2.52 -15.99
C ASN A 64 16.59 -2.88 -14.62
N GLN A 65 17.46 -3.47 -13.79
CA GLN A 65 17.17 -3.71 -12.38
C GLN A 65 17.51 -2.46 -11.58
N LEU A 66 16.60 -2.07 -10.68
CA LEU A 66 16.71 -0.89 -9.83
C LEU A 66 16.85 -1.33 -8.37
N THR A 67 17.75 -0.68 -7.63
CA THR A 67 17.84 -0.81 -6.16
C THR A 67 18.11 0.55 -5.54
N GLY A 68 17.59 0.79 -4.34
CA GLY A 68 17.73 2.07 -3.67
C GLY A 68 17.11 2.09 -2.28
N THR A 69 16.75 3.30 -1.84
CA THR A 69 16.07 3.53 -0.57
C THR A 69 14.89 4.46 -0.78
N TRP A 70 13.93 4.41 0.14
CA TRP A 70 12.77 5.30 0.14
C TRP A 70 12.48 5.79 1.56
N LYS A 71 11.72 6.88 1.65
CA LYS A 71 11.20 7.42 2.91
C LYS A 71 9.74 7.83 2.73
N ALA A 72 8.93 7.61 3.76
CA ALA A 72 7.56 8.10 3.78
C ALA A 72 7.53 9.64 3.74
N ALA A 73 6.58 10.18 2.99
CA ALA A 73 6.21 11.59 2.93
C ALA A 73 4.72 11.73 3.29
N ASP A 74 4.22 12.97 3.39
CA ASP A 74 2.84 13.23 3.84
C ASP A 74 1.77 12.56 2.95
N ASP A 75 1.98 12.50 1.63
CA ASP A 75 1.05 11.97 0.64
C ASP A 75 1.67 10.86 -0.25
N GLY A 76 2.77 10.24 0.20
CA GLY A 76 3.44 9.19 -0.56
C GLY A 76 4.86 8.92 -0.10
N VAL A 77 5.82 8.96 -1.02
CA VAL A 77 7.22 8.61 -0.77
C VAL A 77 8.22 9.50 -1.50
N THR A 78 9.41 9.62 -0.93
CA THR A 78 10.60 10.17 -1.59
C THR A 78 11.62 9.06 -1.78
N PHE A 79 12.15 8.93 -3.00
CA PHE A 79 13.18 7.96 -3.33
C PHE A 79 14.58 8.58 -3.16
N GLY A 80 15.52 7.77 -2.69
CA GLY A 80 16.93 8.04 -2.87
C GLY A 80 17.37 7.78 -4.30
N ALA A 81 18.64 8.06 -4.61
CA ALA A 81 19.18 7.72 -5.92
C ALA A 81 19.13 6.20 -6.15
N PHE A 82 18.63 5.78 -7.31
CA PHE A 82 18.67 4.38 -7.71
C PHE A 82 20.05 4.01 -8.24
N ALA A 83 20.56 2.87 -7.76
CA ALA A 83 21.52 2.09 -8.53
C ALA A 83 20.76 1.31 -9.60
N SER A 84 21.26 1.34 -10.84
CA SER A 84 20.64 0.67 -11.98
C SER A 84 21.67 -0.12 -12.78
N THR A 85 21.24 -1.23 -13.38
CA THR A 85 22.02 -1.89 -14.43
C THR A 85 22.11 -1.01 -15.69
N MET A 86 23.02 -1.31 -16.61
CA MET A 86 23.17 -0.57 -17.87
C MET A 86 22.90 -1.48 -19.08
N MET A 87 21.80 -2.24 -19.02
CA MET A 87 21.31 -3.03 -20.15
C MET A 87 20.66 -2.11 -21.19
N ALA A 88 20.83 -2.49 -22.46
CA ALA A 88 20.17 -1.86 -23.58
C ALA A 88 19.06 -2.79 -24.09
N CYS A 89 17.81 -2.33 -24.05
CA CYS A 89 16.66 -3.06 -24.54
C CYS A 89 15.96 -2.25 -25.62
N ASP A 90 15.71 -2.87 -26.77
CA ASP A 90 15.00 -2.21 -27.86
C ASP A 90 13.51 -2.06 -27.53
N GLY A 91 12.99 -0.84 -27.70
CA GLY A 91 11.56 -0.56 -27.55
C GLY A 91 11.05 -0.49 -26.11
N VAL A 92 11.93 -0.48 -25.10
CA VAL A 92 11.57 -0.26 -23.71
C VAL A 92 11.80 1.20 -23.34
N ASP A 93 10.79 1.83 -22.73
CA ASP A 93 10.93 3.13 -22.11
C ASP A 93 11.28 2.94 -20.63
N ALA A 94 12.55 3.04 -20.29
CA ALA A 94 13.11 2.84 -18.94
C ALA A 94 12.81 4.04 -18.01
N TRP A 95 11.57 4.54 -18.02
CA TRP A 95 11.18 5.80 -17.40
C TRP A 95 11.31 5.78 -15.88
N LEU A 96 11.06 4.61 -15.26
CA LEU A 96 10.97 4.45 -13.81
C LEU A 96 12.31 4.69 -13.10
N GLY A 97 13.44 4.52 -13.78
CA GLY A 97 14.76 4.83 -13.24
C GLY A 97 14.98 6.32 -12.93
N MET A 98 14.14 7.22 -13.45
CA MET A 98 14.18 8.66 -13.18
C MET A 98 13.35 9.08 -11.96
N ALA A 99 12.68 8.14 -11.29
CA ALA A 99 11.80 8.45 -10.17
C ALA A 99 12.57 9.06 -8.99
N THR A 100 12.03 10.14 -8.44
CA THR A 100 12.56 10.82 -7.24
C THR A 100 11.53 10.90 -6.12
N SER A 101 10.24 10.87 -6.47
CA SER A 101 9.14 10.82 -5.51
C SER A 101 7.93 10.15 -6.13
N ALA A 102 6.96 9.78 -5.31
CA ALA A 102 5.64 9.40 -5.77
C ALA A 102 4.57 9.83 -4.77
N THR A 103 3.38 10.14 -5.27
CA THR A 103 2.18 10.34 -4.45
C THR A 103 1.30 9.11 -4.52
N ILE A 104 0.67 8.75 -3.42
CA ILE A 104 -0.16 7.56 -3.30
C ILE A 104 -1.61 7.99 -3.05
N ASP A 105 -2.52 7.43 -3.84
CA ASP A 105 -3.97 7.55 -3.65
C ASP A 105 -4.59 6.15 -3.76
N GLY A 106 -4.89 5.55 -2.61
CA GLY A 106 -5.32 4.16 -2.49
C GLY A 106 -4.30 3.19 -3.11
N ASP A 107 -4.71 2.54 -4.20
CA ASP A 107 -3.89 1.57 -4.95
C ASP A 107 -3.18 2.18 -6.16
N SER A 108 -3.11 3.51 -6.24
CA SER A 108 -2.46 4.23 -7.33
C SER A 108 -1.25 5.01 -6.83
N MET A 109 -0.08 4.76 -7.41
CA MET A 109 1.16 5.49 -7.14
C MET A 109 1.53 6.31 -8.37
N ALA A 110 1.40 7.64 -8.29
CA ALA A 110 1.83 8.56 -9.35
C ALA A 110 3.29 8.95 -9.14
N VAL A 111 4.16 8.50 -10.04
CA VAL A 111 5.62 8.60 -9.93
C VAL A 111 6.10 9.88 -10.62
N LYS A 112 7.04 10.58 -9.98
CA LYS A 112 7.51 11.90 -10.41
C LYS A 112 9.04 11.94 -10.55
N ASP A 113 9.50 12.69 -11.55
CA ASP A 113 10.93 12.99 -11.74
C ASP A 113 11.43 14.13 -10.83
N GLU A 114 12.70 14.50 -10.95
CA GLU A 114 13.35 15.57 -10.16
C GLU A 114 12.67 16.94 -10.30
N SER A 115 12.00 17.20 -11.43
CA SER A 115 11.26 18.44 -11.66
C SER A 115 9.86 18.45 -11.00
N GLY A 116 9.46 17.33 -10.40
CA GLY A 116 8.13 17.10 -9.85
C GLY A 116 7.08 16.76 -10.92
N LYS A 117 7.50 16.53 -12.16
CA LYS A 117 6.60 16.13 -13.25
C LYS A 117 6.25 14.65 -13.10
N GLU A 118 4.96 14.34 -13.23
CA GLU A 118 4.50 12.95 -13.30
C GLU A 118 5.02 12.28 -14.59
N ILE A 119 5.68 11.14 -14.42
CA ILE A 119 6.33 10.37 -15.50
C ILE A 119 5.69 8.99 -15.71
N GLY A 120 4.85 8.54 -14.77
CA GLY A 120 4.14 7.27 -14.88
C GLY A 120 3.29 6.99 -13.66
N THR A 121 2.49 5.94 -13.73
CA THR A 121 1.67 5.46 -12.62
C THR A 121 1.88 3.97 -12.44
N LEU A 122 2.07 3.54 -11.20
CA LEU A 122 2.06 2.14 -10.80
C LEU A 122 0.77 1.84 -10.03
N LYS A 123 0.30 0.60 -10.12
CA LYS A 123 -0.81 0.10 -9.31
C LYS A 123 -0.27 -0.84 -8.25
N ARG A 124 -0.93 -0.86 -7.08
CA ARG A 124 -0.64 -1.88 -6.07
C ARG A 124 -0.84 -3.25 -6.70
N ALA A 125 0.21 -4.08 -6.67
CA ALA A 125 0.11 -5.46 -7.11
C ALA A 125 -0.77 -6.19 -6.10
N SER A 126 -1.81 -6.87 -6.59
CA SER A 126 -2.62 -7.75 -5.77
C SER A 126 -1.88 -9.08 -5.58
N ASP A 127 -1.80 -9.56 -4.34
CA ASP A 127 -1.45 -10.95 -4.05
C ASP A 127 -2.54 -11.85 -4.68
N GLU A 128 -2.26 -12.50 -5.82
CA GLU A 128 -3.12 -13.58 -6.33
C GLU A 128 -2.70 -14.95 -5.78
#